data_AF-A0A7V1TUB5-F1
#
_entry.id   AF-A0A7V1TUB5-F1
#
_cell.length_a   1.000
_cell.length_b   1.000
_cell.length_c   1.000
_cell.angle_alpha   90.00
_cell.angle_beta   90.00
_cell.angle_gamma   90.00
#
_symmetry.space_group_name_H-M   'P 1'
#
loop_
_entity.id
_entity.type
_entity.pdbx_description
1 polymer ?
#
loop_
_entity_poly.entity_id
_entity_poly.type
_entity_poly.pdbx_seq_one_letter_code
_entity_poly.pdbx_strand_id
1 'polypeptide(L)'
;MNINTLYHKLVSAYTQENLQKITRTIIDLHKNKQTVALSQLMTTVDEHQSNKSASDGRVFYRLMMTYHPDRLSIYRSDIDKLYASKNFAGLQTYAHIFTALELEQTPVAVKKQQPQSSAYSDLWEVVREEFDRYEDERFDDEVFFEDVSFDADDTDEIIPRHTFYTVFKQQMYGTQNVELPTYYFEDIETLDLSGCEMECLDGIQYCTHLVAVDLSNNRLDDITELASLTLLQEIYLAGNCIGYIDSLAFLKNLRAVDVSFNAIDDLSPLFELRRLEYVNVTGNPVPARHIAVLQNKGVVVIA
;
A
#
# COMPACT_ATOMS: atom_id res chain seq x y z
N MET A 1 11.84 10.16 -34.70
CA MET A 1 10.61 9.36 -34.88
C MET A 1 9.45 10.33 -35.16
N ASN A 2 8.54 10.04 -36.08
CA ASN A 2 7.39 10.91 -36.36
C ASN A 2 6.26 10.61 -35.34
N ILE A 3 5.38 11.57 -35.06
CA ILE A 3 4.26 11.40 -34.13
C ILE A 3 3.36 10.22 -34.50
N ASN A 4 3.13 9.99 -35.80
CA ASN A 4 2.31 8.87 -36.27
C ASN A 4 2.98 7.51 -36.02
N THR A 5 4.30 7.43 -36.23
CA THR A 5 5.03 6.20 -35.93
C THR A 5 5.17 5.95 -34.43
N LEU A 6 5.29 7.00 -33.61
CA LEU A 6 5.29 6.88 -32.15
C LEU A 6 3.94 6.39 -31.61
N TYR A 7 2.85 6.99 -32.05
CA TYR A 7 1.50 6.58 -31.67
C TYR A 7 1.24 5.10 -31.95
N HIS A 8 1.46 4.64 -33.19
CA HIS A 8 1.21 3.24 -33.52
C HIS A 8 2.09 2.26 -32.73
N LYS A 9 3.35 2.63 -32.44
CA LYS A 9 4.22 1.81 -31.60
C LYS A 9 3.74 1.74 -30.16
N LEU A 10 3.31 2.87 -29.57
CA LEU A 10 2.76 2.90 -28.21
C LEU A 10 1.47 2.07 -28.14
N VAL A 11 0.59 2.23 -29.12
CA VAL A 11 -0.63 1.42 -29.27
C VAL A 11 -0.30 -0.06 -29.43
N SER A 12 0.80 -0.46 -30.06
CA SER A 12 1.18 -1.88 -30.09
C SER A 12 1.82 -2.37 -28.79
N ALA A 13 2.45 -1.48 -28.01
CA ALA A 13 3.17 -1.85 -26.80
C ALA A 13 2.27 -1.92 -25.55
N TYR A 14 1.34 -0.98 -25.39
CA TYR A 14 0.37 -0.97 -24.29
C TYR A 14 -0.73 -2.00 -24.55
N THR A 15 -0.46 -3.27 -24.31
CA THR A 15 -1.45 -4.36 -24.33
C THR A 15 -1.53 -5.01 -22.95
N GLN A 16 -2.65 -5.68 -22.67
CA GLN A 16 -2.85 -6.37 -21.39
C GLN A 16 -1.76 -7.42 -21.17
N GLU A 17 -1.44 -8.20 -22.21
CA GLU A 17 -0.37 -9.21 -22.19
C GLU A 17 0.99 -8.59 -21.84
N ASN A 18 1.36 -7.48 -22.47
CA ASN A 18 2.64 -6.82 -22.25
C ASN A 18 2.74 -6.23 -20.84
N LEU A 19 1.69 -5.59 -20.34
CA LEU A 19 1.67 -5.04 -18.98
C LEU A 19 1.74 -6.16 -17.92
N GLN A 20 1.04 -7.27 -18.14
CA GLN A 20 1.13 -8.45 -17.27
C GLN A 20 2.54 -9.05 -17.26
N LYS A 21 3.21 -9.12 -18.41
CA LYS A 21 4.60 -9.58 -18.52
C LYS A 21 5.56 -8.68 -17.75
N ILE A 22 5.50 -7.37 -17.99
CA ILE A 22 6.35 -6.39 -17.29
C ILE A 22 6.13 -6.49 -15.77
N THR A 23 4.87 -6.59 -15.34
CA THR A 23 4.50 -6.75 -13.93
C THR A 23 5.12 -8.00 -13.31
N ARG A 24 5.03 -9.16 -13.98
CA ARG A 24 5.67 -10.40 -13.51
C ARG A 24 7.18 -10.25 -13.38
N THR A 25 7.83 -9.65 -14.37
CA THR A 25 9.27 -9.40 -14.34
C THR A 25 9.65 -8.52 -13.14
N ILE A 26 8.90 -7.44 -12.87
CA ILE A 26 9.16 -6.56 -11.72
C ILE A 26 9.02 -7.32 -10.40
N ILE A 27 8.00 -8.19 -10.26
CA ILE A 27 7.81 -9.06 -9.08
C ILE A 27 9.00 -10.02 -8.92
N ASP A 28 9.45 -10.66 -9.99
CA ASP A 28 10.57 -11.60 -9.94
C ASP A 28 11.90 -10.91 -9.58
N LEU A 29 12.14 -9.70 -10.11
CA LEU A 29 13.29 -8.89 -9.74
C LEU A 29 13.27 -8.53 -8.25
N HIS A 30 12.10 -8.19 -7.70
CA HIS A 30 11.94 -7.87 -6.29
C HIS A 30 12.18 -9.08 -5.39
N LYS A 31 11.55 -10.22 -5.68
CA LYS A 31 11.76 -11.48 -4.93
C LYS A 31 13.22 -11.91 -4.89
N ASN A 32 13.94 -11.68 -5.99
CA ASN A 32 15.37 -12.01 -6.09
C ASN A 32 16.31 -10.90 -5.55
N LYS A 33 15.76 -9.86 -4.89
CA LYS A 33 16.51 -8.71 -4.34
C LYS A 33 17.40 -8.02 -5.37
N GLN A 34 16.97 -7.98 -6.64
CA GLN A 34 17.71 -7.36 -7.75
C GLN A 34 17.44 -5.86 -7.83
N THR A 35 17.82 -5.15 -6.77
CA THR A 35 17.58 -3.70 -6.62
C THR A 35 18.19 -2.85 -7.74
N VAL A 36 19.34 -3.25 -8.29
CA VAL A 36 20.00 -2.52 -9.39
C VAL A 36 19.15 -2.50 -10.68
N ALA A 37 18.53 -3.63 -11.03
CA ALA A 37 17.70 -3.73 -12.25
C ALA A 37 16.41 -2.92 -12.09
N LEU A 38 15.81 -2.97 -10.91
CA LEU A 38 14.66 -2.14 -10.53
C LEU A 38 15.02 -0.65 -10.62
N SER A 39 16.14 -0.21 -10.04
CA SER A 39 16.55 1.20 -10.07
C SER A 39 16.88 1.69 -11.50
N GLN A 40 17.38 0.81 -12.39
CA GLN A 40 17.57 1.13 -13.80
C GLN A 40 16.24 1.37 -14.53
N LEU A 41 15.28 0.46 -14.34
CA LEU A 41 13.90 0.65 -14.81
C LEU A 41 13.33 1.97 -14.35
N MET A 42 13.52 2.29 -13.08
CA MET A 42 13.00 3.50 -12.48
C MET A 42 13.59 4.76 -13.09
N THR A 43 14.91 4.75 -13.30
CA THR A 43 15.62 5.88 -13.92
C THR A 43 15.03 6.16 -15.31
N THR A 44 14.69 5.12 -16.07
CA THR A 44 14.08 5.29 -17.39
C THR A 44 12.66 5.85 -17.31
N VAL A 45 11.87 5.49 -16.30
CA VAL A 45 10.55 6.09 -16.06
C VAL A 45 10.69 7.57 -15.66
N ASP A 46 11.62 7.89 -14.76
CA ASP A 46 11.89 9.26 -14.27
C ASP A 46 12.52 10.17 -15.34
N GLU A 47 13.20 9.62 -16.35
CA GLU A 47 13.66 10.39 -17.52
C GLU A 47 12.49 10.84 -18.42
N HIS A 48 11.42 10.05 -18.44
CA HIS A 48 10.23 10.30 -19.26
C HIS A 48 9.12 11.03 -18.48
N GLN A 49 9.15 11.00 -17.14
CA GLN A 49 8.21 11.67 -16.25
C GLN A 49 8.99 12.64 -15.36
N SER A 50 8.71 13.94 -15.43
CA SER A 50 9.53 15.04 -14.90
C SER A 50 9.79 15.09 -13.38
N ASN A 51 9.50 14.03 -12.62
CA ASN A 51 9.60 13.95 -11.17
C ASN A 51 10.82 13.13 -10.72
N LYS A 52 11.87 13.84 -10.27
CA LYS A 52 13.00 13.25 -9.54
C LYS A 52 12.73 13.28 -8.04
N SER A 53 12.44 12.12 -7.46
CA SER A 53 12.41 11.87 -6.00
C SER A 53 12.01 10.41 -5.78
N ALA A 54 12.62 9.54 -4.98
CA ALA A 54 13.83 9.52 -4.18
C ALA A 54 13.97 8.06 -3.62
N SER A 55 15.10 7.74 -2.98
CA SER A 55 15.47 6.50 -2.22
C SER A 55 15.08 5.11 -2.76
N ASP A 56 16.04 4.19 -2.73
CA ASP A 56 15.97 2.79 -3.22
C ASP A 56 14.75 1.97 -2.75
N GLY A 57 14.04 2.37 -1.68
CA GLY A 57 12.85 1.67 -1.17
C GLY A 57 11.55 1.92 -1.95
N ARG A 58 11.48 2.94 -2.82
CA ARG A 58 10.23 3.31 -3.54
C ARG A 58 10.13 2.75 -4.96
N VAL A 59 11.15 2.02 -5.39
CA VAL A 59 11.30 1.67 -6.81
C VAL A 59 10.30 0.60 -7.24
N PHE A 60 10.16 -0.47 -6.45
CA PHE A 60 9.29 -1.58 -6.78
C PHE A 60 7.83 -1.14 -6.89
N TYR A 61 7.30 -0.50 -5.85
CA TYR A 61 5.93 0.04 -5.86
C TYR A 61 5.68 1.00 -7.02
N ARG A 62 6.57 1.97 -7.27
CA ARG A 62 6.38 2.93 -8.36
C ARG A 62 6.35 2.25 -9.73
N LEU A 63 7.18 1.23 -9.94
CA LEU A 63 7.16 0.44 -11.18
C LEU A 63 5.87 -0.38 -11.30
N MET A 64 5.45 -1.03 -10.21
CA MET A 64 4.20 -1.78 -10.15
C MET A 64 2.98 -0.90 -10.47
N MET A 65 2.96 0.33 -9.95
CA MET A 65 1.93 1.33 -10.26
C MET A 65 2.01 1.86 -11.68
N THR A 66 3.21 1.94 -12.26
CA THR A 66 3.41 2.44 -13.63
C THR A 66 3.05 1.40 -14.69
N TYR A 67 3.25 0.12 -14.41
CA TYR A 67 3.05 -0.95 -15.39
C TYR A 67 1.85 -1.85 -15.11
N HIS A 68 0.98 -1.44 -14.19
CA HIS A 68 -0.16 -2.25 -13.81
C HIS A 68 -1.10 -2.54 -14.99
N PRO A 69 -1.53 -3.79 -15.22
CA PRO A 69 -2.39 -4.18 -16.35
C PRO A 69 -3.69 -3.39 -16.43
N ASP A 70 -4.31 -3.10 -15.30
CA ASP A 70 -5.60 -2.40 -15.19
C ASP A 70 -5.53 -0.92 -15.58
N ARG A 71 -4.34 -0.32 -15.64
CA ARG A 71 -4.17 1.05 -16.14
C ARG A 71 -4.20 1.13 -17.67
N LEU A 72 -4.32 0.00 -18.37
CA LEU A 72 -4.36 -0.06 -19.82
C LEU A 72 -5.41 0.87 -20.43
N SER A 73 -6.64 0.85 -19.91
CA SER A 73 -7.74 1.68 -20.44
C SER A 73 -7.42 3.18 -20.33
N ILE A 74 -6.85 3.59 -19.19
CA ILE A 74 -6.41 4.96 -18.92
C ILE A 74 -5.30 5.35 -19.91
N TYR A 75 -4.25 4.52 -20.02
CA TYR A 75 -3.14 4.77 -20.94
C TYR A 75 -3.58 4.89 -22.38
N ARG A 76 -4.52 4.04 -22.83
CA ARG A 76 -5.09 4.13 -24.18
C ARG A 76 -5.82 5.43 -24.42
N SER A 77 -6.73 5.80 -23.52
CA SER A 77 -7.45 7.07 -23.59
C SER A 77 -6.49 8.26 -23.67
N ASP A 78 -5.45 8.28 -22.84
CA ASP A 78 -4.53 9.41 -22.77
C ASP A 78 -3.61 9.50 -23.98
N ILE A 79 -3.10 8.36 -24.47
CA ILE A 79 -2.32 8.28 -25.72
C ILE A 79 -3.16 8.77 -26.90
N ASP A 80 -4.43 8.37 -27.00
CA ASP A 80 -5.34 8.80 -28.08
C ASP A 80 -5.59 10.31 -28.05
N LYS A 81 -5.82 10.89 -26.85
CA LYS A 81 -5.99 12.34 -26.66
C LYS A 81 -4.72 13.13 -27.03
N LEU A 82 -3.55 12.65 -26.62
CA LEU A 82 -2.27 13.29 -26.91
C LEU A 82 -1.95 13.24 -28.41
N TYR A 83 -2.30 12.15 -29.08
CA TYR A 83 -2.18 12.04 -30.53
C TYR A 83 -3.14 13.01 -31.25
N ALA A 84 -4.40 13.08 -30.83
CA ALA A 84 -5.40 13.98 -31.40
C ALA A 84 -5.00 15.47 -31.27
N SER A 85 -4.37 15.84 -30.16
CA SER A 85 -3.83 17.19 -29.91
C SER A 85 -2.47 17.45 -30.55
N LYS A 86 -1.90 16.47 -31.28
CA LYS A 86 -0.55 16.52 -31.88
C LYS A 86 0.56 16.81 -30.87
N ASN A 87 0.36 16.46 -29.60
CA ASN A 87 1.33 16.69 -28.53
C ASN A 87 2.40 15.57 -28.52
N PHE A 88 3.47 15.77 -29.30
CA PHE A 88 4.56 14.80 -29.41
C PHE A 88 5.31 14.62 -28.07
N ALA A 89 5.59 15.70 -27.35
CA ALA A 89 6.31 15.64 -26.09
C ALA A 89 5.53 14.84 -25.03
N GLY A 90 4.21 15.01 -24.98
CA GLY A 90 3.34 14.20 -24.12
C GLY A 90 3.31 12.72 -24.51
N LEU A 91 3.32 12.39 -25.81
CA LEU A 91 3.42 10.98 -26.22
C LEU A 91 4.76 10.35 -25.85
N GLN A 92 5.84 11.14 -25.85
CA GLN A 92 7.16 10.63 -25.46
C GLN A 92 7.20 10.17 -24.00
N THR A 93 6.41 10.75 -23.10
CA THR A 93 6.41 10.34 -21.69
C THR A 93 5.98 8.88 -21.49
N TYR A 94 5.22 8.30 -22.42
CA TYR A 94 4.79 6.90 -22.40
C TYR A 94 5.79 5.93 -23.04
N ALA A 95 6.90 6.41 -23.61
CA ALA A 95 7.88 5.58 -24.31
C ALA A 95 8.70 4.68 -23.39
N HIS A 96 8.68 4.90 -22.06
CA HIS A 96 9.33 4.05 -21.07
C HIS A 96 8.91 2.57 -21.17
N ILE A 97 7.71 2.27 -21.70
CA ILE A 97 7.23 0.90 -21.90
C ILE A 97 8.12 0.08 -22.83
N PHE A 98 8.77 0.72 -23.81
CA PHE A 98 9.65 -0.01 -24.73
C PHE A 98 10.86 -0.55 -23.99
N THR A 99 11.46 0.26 -23.11
CA THR A 99 12.59 -0.15 -22.28
C THR A 99 12.19 -1.23 -21.26
N ALA A 100 10.99 -1.12 -20.68
CA ALA A 100 10.46 -2.15 -19.78
C ALA A 100 10.25 -3.51 -20.48
N LEU A 101 9.86 -3.51 -21.76
CA LEU A 101 9.75 -4.72 -22.57
C LEU A 101 11.12 -5.26 -23.02
N GLU A 102 12.12 -4.40 -23.18
CA GLU A 102 13.48 -4.82 -23.58
C GLU A 102 14.25 -5.51 -22.44
N LEU A 103 13.95 -5.20 -21.19
CA LEU A 103 14.54 -5.87 -20.02
C LEU A 103 14.21 -7.36 -19.91
N GLU A 104 13.23 -7.84 -20.67
CA GLU A 104 12.96 -9.26 -20.87
C GLU A 104 14.03 -9.95 -21.73
N GLN A 105 14.72 -9.20 -22.60
CA GLN A 105 15.59 -9.77 -23.65
C GLN A 105 17.05 -9.90 -23.25
N THR A 106 17.47 -9.32 -22.13
CA THR A 106 18.77 -9.57 -21.55
C THR A 106 18.69 -10.81 -20.66
N PRO A 107 19.30 -11.96 -21.05
CA PRO A 107 19.47 -13.05 -20.12
C PRO A 107 20.44 -12.56 -19.06
N VAL A 108 19.91 -12.05 -17.94
CA VAL A 108 20.70 -11.89 -16.72
C VAL A 108 21.19 -13.29 -16.44
N ALA A 109 22.51 -13.49 -16.59
CA ALA A 109 23.16 -14.78 -16.43
C ALA A 109 22.87 -15.27 -15.00
N VAL A 110 21.78 -16.02 -14.86
CA VAL A 110 21.54 -16.92 -13.75
C VAL A 110 22.75 -17.83 -13.75
N LYS A 111 23.67 -17.62 -12.81
CA LYS A 111 24.63 -18.65 -12.47
C LYS A 111 23.80 -19.86 -12.08
N LYS A 112 23.65 -20.78 -13.04
CA LYS A 112 23.11 -22.12 -12.83
C LYS A 112 23.90 -22.75 -11.70
N GLN A 113 23.34 -22.73 -10.50
CA GLN A 113 23.52 -23.85 -9.60
C GLN A 113 22.53 -24.91 -10.08
N GLN A 114 23.09 -25.93 -10.72
CA GLN A 114 22.36 -27.10 -11.20
C GLN A 114 21.82 -27.93 -10.02
N PRO A 115 20.83 -28.80 -10.28
CA PRO A 115 19.67 -28.98 -9.45
C PRO A 115 19.84 -30.15 -8.49
N GLN A 116 19.46 -29.97 -7.23
CA GLN A 116 19.18 -31.10 -6.36
C GLN A 116 17.69 -31.43 -6.52
N SER A 117 17.48 -32.41 -7.39
CA SER A 117 16.35 -33.33 -7.52
C SER A 117 15.00 -32.98 -6.90
N SER A 118 13.99 -32.89 -7.77
CA SER A 118 12.72 -33.64 -7.64
C SER A 118 12.12 -33.75 -6.22
N ALA A 119 11.45 -32.69 -5.76
CA ALA A 119 10.51 -32.78 -4.62
C ALA A 119 9.46 -31.65 -4.62
N TYR A 120 9.18 -30.99 -5.76
CA TYR A 120 8.18 -29.90 -5.79
C TYR A 120 6.73 -30.39 -5.76
N SER A 121 6.51 -31.71 -5.81
CA SER A 121 5.24 -32.33 -5.42
C SER A 121 5.17 -32.60 -3.91
N ASP A 122 6.32 -32.78 -3.25
CA ASP A 122 6.39 -33.21 -1.85
C ASP A 122 6.50 -32.03 -0.88
N LEU A 123 6.89 -30.82 -1.32
CA LEU A 123 6.87 -29.61 -0.48
C LEU A 123 5.45 -29.12 -0.16
N TRP A 124 4.47 -29.43 -0.99
CA TRP A 124 3.05 -29.14 -0.69
C TRP A 124 2.43 -30.18 0.26
N GLU A 125 3.01 -31.38 0.40
CA GLU A 125 2.61 -32.37 1.41
C GLU A 125 3.38 -32.19 2.73
N VAL A 126 4.67 -31.83 2.68
CA VAL A 126 5.46 -31.56 3.90
C VAL A 126 5.00 -30.29 4.61
N VAL A 127 4.66 -29.22 3.87
CA VAL A 127 4.05 -28.00 4.46
C VAL A 127 2.65 -28.29 5.03
N ARG A 128 1.95 -29.32 4.52
CA ARG A 128 0.65 -29.78 5.03
C ARG A 128 0.83 -30.65 6.30
N GLU A 129 1.83 -31.54 6.34
CA GLU A 129 2.17 -32.36 7.52
C GLU A 129 2.87 -31.59 8.65
N GLU A 130 3.50 -30.45 8.36
CA GLU A 130 4.02 -29.51 9.37
C GLU A 130 2.92 -28.58 9.92
N PHE A 131 1.81 -28.42 9.18
CA PHE A 131 0.57 -27.78 9.63
C PHE A 131 -0.25 -28.70 10.55
N ASP A 132 -0.33 -30.00 10.25
CA ASP A 132 -1.08 -31.00 11.05
C ASP A 132 -0.42 -31.37 12.39
N ARG A 133 0.82 -30.94 12.64
CA ARG A 133 1.53 -31.22 13.92
C ARG A 133 1.35 -30.16 15.00
N TYR A 134 0.57 -29.11 14.73
CA TYR A 134 0.23 -28.06 15.70
C TYR A 134 -1.20 -28.18 16.26
N GLU A 135 -1.86 -29.33 16.13
CA GLU A 135 -3.17 -29.58 16.75
C GLU A 135 -3.12 -30.15 18.18
N ASP A 136 -1.94 -30.50 18.72
CA ASP A 136 -1.88 -31.27 19.98
C ASP A 136 -0.96 -30.64 21.02
N GLU A 137 -1.19 -29.38 21.38
CA GLU A 137 -0.88 -28.87 22.73
C GLU A 137 -1.73 -27.64 23.05
N ARG A 138 -2.82 -27.91 23.78
CA ARG A 138 -3.81 -27.00 24.36
C ARG A 138 -3.26 -25.62 24.73
N PHE A 139 -3.79 -24.60 24.07
CA PHE A 139 -4.04 -23.30 24.68
C PHE A 139 -5.47 -22.89 24.36
N ASP A 140 -6.33 -23.01 25.38
CA ASP A 140 -7.69 -22.49 25.40
C ASP A 140 -7.63 -20.96 25.22
N ASP A 141 -8.13 -20.46 24.08
CA ASP A 141 -9.08 -19.34 23.99
C ASP A 141 -9.36 -19.02 22.49
N GLU A 142 -10.63 -19.14 22.11
CA GLU A 142 -11.18 -19.16 20.76
C GLU A 142 -10.97 -17.84 19.97
N VAL A 143 -10.31 -17.90 18.81
CA VAL A 143 -10.63 -17.04 17.64
C VAL A 143 -10.51 -17.90 16.38
N PHE A 144 -11.67 -18.36 15.89
CA PHE A 144 -11.82 -19.05 14.60
C PHE A 144 -11.45 -18.08 13.46
N PHE A 145 -10.34 -18.35 12.75
CA PHE A 145 -10.15 -17.81 11.41
C PHE A 145 -10.77 -18.81 10.43
N GLU A 146 -11.98 -18.48 9.95
CA GLU A 146 -12.59 -19.17 8.82
C GLU A 146 -11.84 -18.78 7.54
N ASP A 147 -11.32 -19.79 6.84
CA ASP A 147 -10.81 -19.70 5.47
C ASP A 147 -11.89 -19.11 4.55
N VAL A 148 -11.73 -17.85 4.14
CA VAL A 148 -12.60 -17.27 3.10
C VAL A 148 -12.06 -17.68 1.73
N SER A 149 -12.43 -18.90 1.31
CA SER A 149 -12.42 -19.28 -0.09
C SER A 149 -13.56 -18.54 -0.81
N PHE A 150 -13.19 -17.68 -1.76
CA PHE A 150 -14.15 -16.89 -2.55
C PHE A 150 -14.69 -17.74 -3.70
N ASP A 151 -15.62 -18.66 -3.39
CA ASP A 151 -16.43 -19.32 -4.40
C ASP A 151 -17.67 -18.48 -4.71
N ALA A 152 -17.82 -18.14 -5.99
CA ALA A 152 -18.95 -17.42 -6.52
C ALA A 152 -20.14 -18.37 -6.73
N ASP A 153 -21.10 -18.36 -5.81
CA ASP A 153 -22.53 -18.47 -6.16
C ASP A 153 -23.45 -18.13 -4.98
N ASP A 154 -24.36 -17.19 -5.24
CA ASP A 154 -25.66 -16.95 -4.62
C ASP A 154 -25.84 -16.70 -3.10
N THR A 155 -26.56 -15.60 -2.85
CA THR A 155 -27.37 -15.18 -1.67
C THR A 155 -26.75 -14.27 -0.60
N ASP A 156 -27.48 -13.16 -0.42
CA ASP A 156 -27.44 -12.10 0.59
C ASP A 156 -26.39 -10.98 0.43
N GLU A 157 -26.92 -9.77 0.21
CA GLU A 157 -26.23 -8.48 0.13
C GLU A 157 -25.34 -8.23 1.37
N ILE A 158 -24.09 -8.70 1.31
CA ILE A 158 -23.02 -8.16 2.14
C ILE A 158 -22.59 -6.85 1.47
N ILE A 159 -23.15 -5.74 1.94
CA ILE A 159 -22.63 -4.40 1.62
C ILE A 159 -21.12 -4.48 1.90
N PRO A 160 -20.24 -4.26 0.90
CA PRO A 160 -18.81 -4.32 1.16
C PRO A 160 -18.50 -3.20 2.14
N ARG A 161 -18.13 -3.56 3.38
CA ARG A 161 -17.57 -2.61 4.33
C ARG A 161 -16.48 -1.83 3.60
N HIS A 162 -16.49 -0.50 3.74
CA HIS A 162 -15.43 0.34 3.16
C HIS A 162 -14.15 0.12 3.99
N THR A 163 -13.52 -1.04 3.83
CA THR A 163 -12.26 -1.38 4.49
C THR A 163 -11.09 -0.67 3.81
N PHE A 164 -9.96 -0.59 4.50
CA PHE A 164 -8.70 -0.12 3.95
C PHE A 164 -8.39 -0.77 2.59
N TYR A 165 -8.54 -2.09 2.49
CA TYR A 165 -8.35 -2.81 1.22
C TYR A 165 -9.24 -2.29 0.10
N THR A 166 -10.54 -2.15 0.35
CA THR A 166 -11.50 -1.71 -0.68
C THR A 166 -11.27 -0.27 -1.10
N VAL A 167 -11.00 0.62 -0.15
CA VAL A 167 -10.72 2.04 -0.40
C VAL A 167 -9.40 2.20 -1.14
N PHE A 168 -8.34 1.53 -0.67
CA PHE A 168 -7.04 1.58 -1.31
C PHE A 168 -7.11 1.02 -2.73
N LYS A 169 -7.83 -0.09 -2.92
CA LYS A 169 -8.11 -0.66 -4.24
C LYS A 169 -8.88 0.32 -5.11
N GLN A 170 -9.91 0.98 -4.59
CA GLN A 170 -10.71 1.95 -5.34
C GLN A 170 -9.89 3.20 -5.70
N GLN A 171 -9.02 3.68 -4.82
CA GLN A 171 -8.16 4.83 -5.09
C GLN A 171 -7.09 4.51 -6.13
N MET A 172 -6.52 3.30 -6.09
CA MET A 172 -5.47 2.88 -7.01
C MET A 172 -6.00 2.38 -8.36
N TYR A 173 -7.15 1.68 -8.35
CA TYR A 173 -7.65 0.91 -9.49
C TYR A 173 -9.10 1.21 -9.88
N GLY A 174 -9.81 2.05 -9.13
CA GLY A 174 -11.22 2.33 -9.37
C GLY A 174 -12.09 1.08 -9.19
N THR A 175 -12.96 0.80 -10.16
CA THR A 175 -13.89 -0.33 -10.13
C THR A 175 -13.28 -1.65 -10.63
N GLN A 176 -11.97 -1.71 -10.85
CA GLN A 176 -11.33 -2.87 -11.47
C GLN A 176 -11.09 -3.98 -10.46
N ASN A 177 -11.45 -5.22 -10.83
CA ASN A 177 -11.31 -6.37 -9.94
C ASN A 177 -9.90 -6.95 -10.00
N VAL A 178 -9.00 -6.32 -9.25
CA VAL A 178 -7.59 -6.71 -9.11
C VAL A 178 -7.38 -7.47 -7.80
N GLU A 179 -6.66 -8.59 -7.84
CA GLU A 179 -6.08 -9.19 -6.63
C GLU A 179 -4.91 -8.33 -6.15
N LEU A 180 -4.97 -7.89 -4.89
CA LEU A 180 -3.92 -7.09 -4.25
C LEU A 180 -3.19 -7.91 -3.18
N PRO A 181 -2.14 -8.65 -3.55
CA PRO A 181 -1.25 -9.29 -2.60
C PRO A 181 -0.72 -8.35 -1.51
N THR A 182 -0.62 -8.86 -0.28
CA THR A 182 -0.20 -8.12 0.92
C THR A 182 1.19 -7.47 0.82
N TYR A 183 2.10 -8.07 0.04
CA TYR A 183 3.45 -7.54 -0.14
C TYR A 183 3.50 -6.19 -0.88
N TYR A 184 2.41 -5.74 -1.52
CA TYR A 184 2.35 -4.41 -2.13
C TYR A 184 2.33 -3.29 -1.09
N PHE A 185 1.93 -3.58 0.14
CA PHE A 185 1.77 -2.60 1.20
C PHE A 185 3.05 -2.35 1.98
N GLU A 186 3.99 -3.29 1.95
CA GLU A 186 5.22 -3.24 2.75
C GLU A 186 6.01 -1.96 2.49
N ASP A 187 6.09 -1.48 1.24
CA ASP A 187 6.90 -0.32 0.87
C ASP A 187 6.20 1.04 1.05
N ILE A 188 4.97 1.09 1.57
CA ILE A 188 4.22 2.33 1.71
C ILE A 188 4.72 3.10 2.95
N GLU A 189 5.39 4.22 2.72
CA GLU A 189 5.88 5.12 3.79
C GLU A 189 4.88 6.23 4.15
N THR A 190 4.11 6.71 3.18
CA THR A 190 3.16 7.81 3.38
C THR A 190 1.87 7.51 2.66
N LEU A 191 0.75 7.73 3.33
CA LEU A 191 -0.56 7.39 2.78
C LEU A 191 -1.60 8.44 3.12
N ASP A 192 -2.36 8.86 2.11
CA ASP A 192 -3.51 9.75 2.24
C ASP A 192 -4.74 9.02 1.72
N LEU A 193 -5.63 8.68 2.66
CA LEU A 193 -6.94 8.07 2.44
C LEU A 193 -8.01 8.91 3.14
N SER A 194 -7.81 10.23 3.19
CA SER A 194 -8.76 11.14 3.81
C SER A 194 -10.06 11.24 2.99
N GLY A 195 -11.21 11.35 3.66
CA GLY A 195 -12.51 11.57 3.00
C GLY A 195 -12.99 10.40 2.13
N CYS A 196 -12.55 9.17 2.42
CA CYS A 196 -12.86 7.98 1.62
C CYS A 196 -14.02 7.14 2.18
N GLU A 197 -14.77 7.67 3.15
CA GLU A 197 -15.88 6.98 3.82
C GLU A 197 -15.48 5.63 4.44
N MET A 198 -14.21 5.49 4.83
CA MET A 198 -13.67 4.24 5.36
C MET A 198 -14.27 3.91 6.73
N GLU A 199 -14.64 2.66 6.95
CA GLU A 199 -15.26 2.18 8.19
C GLU A 199 -14.34 1.23 8.97
N CYS A 200 -13.33 0.64 8.32
CA CYS A 200 -12.46 -0.35 8.96
C CYS A 200 -11.04 -0.29 8.38
N LEU A 201 -10.04 -0.46 9.25
CA LEU A 201 -8.63 -0.42 8.88
C LEU A 201 -8.04 -1.77 8.45
N ASP A 202 -8.87 -2.81 8.30
CA ASP A 202 -8.39 -4.14 7.92
C ASP A 202 -7.54 -4.11 6.64
N GLY A 203 -6.28 -4.51 6.78
CA GLY A 203 -5.25 -4.49 5.75
C GLY A 203 -4.14 -3.49 5.98
N ILE A 204 -4.36 -2.46 6.80
CA ILE A 204 -3.32 -1.45 7.07
C ILE A 204 -2.14 -2.07 7.84
N GLN A 205 -2.35 -3.18 8.56
CA GLN A 205 -1.29 -3.89 9.30
C GLN A 205 -0.14 -4.35 8.41
N TYR A 206 -0.35 -4.50 7.10
CA TYR A 206 0.68 -4.87 6.13
C TYR A 206 1.56 -3.69 5.68
N CYS A 207 1.19 -2.45 5.99
CA CYS A 207 1.99 -1.26 5.72
C CYS A 207 3.15 -1.09 6.71
N THR A 208 4.00 -2.10 6.85
CA THR A 208 5.00 -2.17 7.94
C THR A 208 6.04 -1.05 7.92
N HIS A 209 6.26 -0.38 6.77
CA HIS A 209 7.16 0.77 6.65
C HIS A 209 6.46 2.13 6.70
N LEU A 210 5.18 2.19 7.10
CA LEU A 210 4.42 3.43 7.17
C LEU A 210 4.97 4.38 8.23
N VAL A 211 5.26 5.61 7.79
CA VAL A 211 5.81 6.72 8.59
C VAL A 211 4.76 7.80 8.82
N ALA A 212 3.93 8.10 7.81
CA ALA A 212 2.87 9.09 7.93
C ALA A 212 1.56 8.58 7.31
N VAL A 213 0.44 8.81 7.99
CA VAL A 213 -0.88 8.43 7.48
C VAL A 213 -1.91 9.52 7.75
N ASP A 214 -2.67 9.88 6.71
CA ASP A 214 -3.88 10.70 6.83
C ASP A 214 -5.12 9.83 6.55
N LEU A 215 -5.92 9.65 7.60
CA LEU A 215 -7.17 8.92 7.65
C LEU A 215 -8.32 9.86 8.07
N SER A 216 -8.15 11.17 7.93
CA SER A 216 -9.13 12.16 8.36
C SER A 216 -10.42 12.09 7.55
N ASN A 217 -11.55 12.49 8.15
CA ASN A 217 -12.88 12.55 7.53
C ASN A 217 -13.37 11.20 7.00
N ASN A 218 -13.10 10.12 7.73
CA ASN A 218 -13.67 8.80 7.48
C ASN A 218 -14.74 8.48 8.53
N ARG A 219 -15.13 7.21 8.68
CA ARG A 219 -16.11 6.72 9.65
C ARG A 219 -15.49 5.69 10.60
N LEU A 220 -14.20 5.85 10.89
CA LEU A 220 -13.47 4.92 11.76
C LEU A 220 -13.91 5.09 13.21
N ASP A 221 -14.20 3.99 13.88
CA ASP A 221 -14.45 3.91 15.33
C ASP A 221 -13.40 3.05 16.04
N ASP A 222 -12.84 2.06 15.34
CA ASP A 222 -11.71 1.24 15.75
C ASP A 222 -10.44 1.59 14.95
N ILE A 223 -9.32 1.67 15.68
CA ILE A 223 -7.97 1.91 15.14
C ILE A 223 -6.94 0.92 15.68
N THR A 224 -7.39 -0.25 16.13
CA THR A 224 -6.56 -1.27 16.75
C THR A 224 -5.47 -1.79 15.80
N GLU A 225 -5.78 -1.88 14.51
CA GLU A 225 -4.88 -2.35 13.46
C GLU A 225 -3.64 -1.46 13.30
N LEU A 226 -3.67 -0.20 13.76
CA LEU A 226 -2.50 0.68 13.76
C LEU A 226 -1.41 0.24 14.74
N ALA A 227 -1.74 -0.56 15.77
CA ALA A 227 -0.82 -0.88 16.88
C ALA A 227 0.49 -1.54 16.42
N SER A 228 0.47 -2.26 15.29
CA SER A 228 1.64 -2.97 14.74
C SER A 228 2.58 -2.06 13.94
N LEU A 229 2.15 -0.87 13.55
CA LEU A 229 2.86 0.05 12.65
C LEU A 229 3.87 0.92 13.38
N THR A 230 4.82 0.27 14.05
CA THR A 230 5.75 0.92 15.00
C THR A 230 6.65 2.00 14.40
N LEU A 231 6.75 2.11 13.07
CA LEU A 231 7.51 3.15 12.36
C LEU A 231 6.74 4.47 12.19
N LEU A 232 5.44 4.52 12.50
CA LEU A 232 4.62 5.72 12.40
C LEU A 232 5.16 6.88 13.25
N GLN A 233 5.24 8.04 12.61
CA GLN A 233 5.68 9.32 13.19
C GLN A 233 4.57 10.36 13.13
N GLU A 234 3.71 10.33 12.12
CA GLU A 234 2.63 11.31 11.94
C GLU A 234 1.31 10.58 11.64
N ILE A 235 0.27 10.91 12.40
CA ILE A 235 -1.07 10.31 12.23
C ILE A 235 -2.10 11.43 12.26
N TYR A 236 -2.93 11.49 11.22
CA TYR A 236 -4.07 12.38 11.12
C TYR A 236 -5.36 11.55 11.06
N LEU A 237 -6.23 11.71 12.04
CA LEU A 237 -7.47 10.97 12.28
C LEU A 237 -8.64 11.93 12.51
N ALA A 238 -8.52 13.19 12.09
CA ALA A 238 -9.51 14.22 12.39
C ALA A 238 -10.88 13.88 11.76
N GLY A 239 -11.98 14.16 12.45
CA GLY A 239 -13.33 13.98 11.88
C GLY A 239 -13.71 12.51 11.65
N ASN A 240 -13.43 11.64 12.62
CA ASN A 240 -13.86 10.24 12.65
C ASN A 240 -14.83 10.00 13.83
N CYS A 241 -15.12 8.74 14.17
CA CYS A 241 -15.98 8.32 15.28
C CYS A 241 -15.20 7.64 16.41
N ILE A 242 -13.92 7.97 16.58
CA ILE A 242 -13.00 7.26 17.48
C ILE A 242 -13.29 7.62 18.94
N GLY A 243 -13.47 6.62 19.79
CA GLY A 243 -13.61 6.79 21.24
C GLY A 243 -12.37 6.34 22.03
N TYR A 244 -11.66 5.33 21.55
CA TYR A 244 -10.53 4.70 22.23
C TYR A 244 -9.27 4.79 21.37
N ILE A 245 -8.14 5.12 22.02
CA ILE A 245 -6.85 5.30 21.35
C ILE A 245 -5.72 4.47 21.98
N ASP A 246 -6.07 3.38 22.67
CA ASP A 246 -5.12 2.48 23.33
C ASP A 246 -4.04 1.94 22.38
N SER A 247 -4.40 1.71 21.12
CA SER A 247 -3.47 1.27 20.07
C SER A 247 -2.32 2.24 19.82
N LEU A 248 -2.52 3.56 20.04
CA LEU A 248 -1.47 4.57 19.86
C LEU A 248 -0.36 4.45 20.91
N ALA A 249 -0.60 3.81 22.06
CA ALA A 249 0.41 3.61 23.09
C ALA A 249 1.61 2.77 22.59
N PHE A 250 1.42 1.94 21.56
CA PHE A 250 2.46 1.09 20.99
C PHE A 250 3.39 1.84 20.01
N LEU A 251 2.96 3.01 19.53
CA LEU A 251 3.65 3.77 18.47
C LEU A 251 4.75 4.68 19.04
N LYS A 252 5.85 4.08 19.49
CA LYS A 252 6.93 4.79 20.21
C LYS A 252 7.66 5.86 19.39
N ASN A 253 7.51 5.84 18.06
CA ASN A 253 8.10 6.81 17.14
C ASN A 253 7.20 8.02 16.85
N LEU A 254 5.97 8.03 17.37
CA LEU A 254 4.95 9.05 17.09
C LEU A 254 5.39 10.45 17.57
N ARG A 255 5.28 11.43 16.68
CA ARG A 255 5.68 12.83 16.87
C ARG A 255 4.49 13.78 16.75
N ALA A 256 3.59 13.54 15.81
CA ALA A 256 2.41 14.36 15.60
C ALA A 256 1.15 13.49 15.52
N VAL A 257 0.11 13.92 16.25
CA VAL A 257 -1.21 13.27 16.25
C VAL A 257 -2.29 14.34 16.10
N ASP A 258 -3.13 14.20 15.09
CA ASP A 258 -4.39 14.94 15.01
C ASP A 258 -5.55 13.97 15.20
N VAL A 259 -6.27 14.11 16.31
CA VAL A 259 -7.49 13.35 16.60
C VAL A 259 -8.68 14.30 16.82
N SER A 260 -8.62 15.51 16.27
CA SER A 260 -9.68 16.50 16.41
C SER A 260 -11.03 16.00 15.87
N PHE A 261 -12.13 16.51 16.42
CA PHE A 261 -13.49 16.14 16.04
C PHE A 261 -13.75 14.63 16.09
N ASN A 262 -13.41 14.00 17.21
CA ASN A 262 -13.72 12.61 17.55
C ASN A 262 -14.50 12.56 18.89
N ALA A 263 -14.60 11.39 19.52
CA ALA A 263 -15.30 11.17 20.80
C ALA A 263 -14.36 10.74 21.94
N ILE A 264 -13.10 11.17 21.92
CA ILE A 264 -12.05 10.71 22.85
C ILE A 264 -12.16 11.44 24.21
N ASP A 265 -12.20 10.70 25.31
CA ASP A 265 -12.19 11.26 26.67
C ASP A 265 -10.92 10.91 27.48
N ASP A 266 -10.11 9.95 27.00
CA ASP A 266 -8.86 9.56 27.62
C ASP A 266 -7.64 9.73 26.69
N LEU A 267 -6.62 10.44 27.19
CA LEU A 267 -5.33 10.60 26.49
C LEU A 267 -4.21 9.85 27.21
N SER A 268 -4.52 9.04 28.22
CA SER A 268 -3.55 8.25 28.96
C SER A 268 -2.66 7.37 28.06
N PRO A 269 -3.13 6.81 26.92
CA PRO A 269 -2.28 6.07 25.99
C PRO A 269 -1.11 6.90 25.42
N LEU A 270 -1.24 8.23 25.35
CA LEU A 270 -0.23 9.12 24.79
C LEU A 270 0.84 9.53 25.81
N PHE A 271 0.62 9.32 27.11
CA PHE A 271 1.49 9.88 28.16
C PHE A 271 2.91 9.32 28.12
N GLU A 272 3.11 8.08 27.67
CA GLU A 272 4.43 7.44 27.63
C GLU A 272 5.16 7.61 26.29
N LEU A 273 4.58 8.34 25.33
CA LEU A 273 5.18 8.59 24.02
C LEU A 273 6.22 9.71 24.11
N ARG A 274 7.48 9.32 24.28
CA ARG A 274 8.62 10.23 24.54
C ARG A 274 8.99 11.16 23.36
N ARG A 275 8.56 10.82 22.15
CA ARG A 275 8.86 11.58 20.93
C ARG A 275 7.70 12.47 20.49
N LEU A 276 6.58 12.45 21.22
CA LEU A 276 5.40 13.20 20.88
C LEU A 276 5.68 14.70 21.07
N GLU A 277 5.46 15.47 20.01
CA GLU A 277 5.74 16.91 19.95
C GLU A 277 4.43 17.70 19.78
N TYR A 278 3.44 17.15 19.08
CA TYR A 278 2.20 17.81 18.73
C TYR A 278 0.98 16.90 18.88
N VAL A 279 -0.07 17.41 19.51
CA VAL A 279 -1.37 16.74 19.66
C VAL A 279 -2.50 17.74 19.42
N ASN A 280 -3.40 17.45 18.49
CA ASN A 280 -4.65 18.18 18.32
C ASN A 280 -5.83 17.33 18.78
N VAL A 281 -6.56 17.80 19.79
CA VAL A 281 -7.74 17.15 20.39
C VAL A 281 -8.97 18.05 20.33
N THR A 282 -8.92 19.13 19.56
CA THR A 282 -10.04 20.07 19.37
C THR A 282 -11.34 19.32 19.12
N GLY A 283 -12.42 19.66 19.83
CA GLY A 283 -13.73 19.03 19.61
C GLY A 283 -13.90 17.62 20.21
N ASN A 284 -13.01 17.19 21.11
CA ASN A 284 -13.17 15.97 21.90
C ASN A 284 -13.56 16.26 23.37
N PRO A 285 -14.26 15.34 24.06
CA PRO A 285 -14.57 15.46 25.49
C PRO A 285 -13.39 15.20 26.44
N VAL A 286 -12.17 15.60 26.07
CA VAL A 286 -10.96 15.36 26.87
C VAL A 286 -10.95 16.24 28.13
N PRO A 287 -10.68 15.66 29.32
CA PRO A 287 -10.61 16.43 30.56
C PRO A 287 -9.31 17.25 30.61
N ALA A 288 -9.40 18.49 31.09
CA ALA A 288 -8.28 19.43 31.18
C ALA A 288 -7.03 18.88 31.90
N ARG A 289 -7.22 17.95 32.85
CA ARG A 289 -6.12 17.26 33.54
C ARG A 289 -5.22 16.46 32.57
N HIS A 290 -5.77 15.86 31.52
CA HIS A 290 -4.99 15.08 30.55
C HIS A 290 -4.19 16.01 29.63
N ILE A 291 -4.80 17.12 29.20
CA ILE A 291 -4.12 18.18 28.43
C ILE A 291 -2.93 18.72 29.22
N ALA A 292 -3.12 19.02 30.51
CA ALA A 292 -2.05 19.51 31.37
C ALA A 292 -0.87 18.53 31.51
N VAL A 293 -1.14 17.21 31.58
CA VAL A 293 -0.08 16.18 31.64
C VAL A 293 0.81 16.23 30.39
N LEU A 294 0.20 16.34 29.20
CA LEU A 294 0.95 16.42 27.93
C LEU A 294 1.70 17.76 27.80
N GLN A 295 1.07 18.88 28.14
CA GLN A 295 1.73 20.20 28.12
C GLN A 295 2.92 20.27 29.09
N ASN A 296 2.80 19.68 30.28
CA ASN A 296 3.91 19.60 31.26
C ASN A 296 5.11 18.77 30.74
N LYS A 297 4.88 17.86 29.79
CA LYS A 297 5.92 17.10 29.10
C LYS A 297 6.55 17.88 27.92
N GLY A 298 6.08 19.08 27.62
CA GLY A 298 6.55 19.91 26.51
C GLY A 298 5.85 19.62 25.18
N VAL A 299 4.76 18.85 25.18
CA VAL A 299 3.95 18.59 23.99
C VAL A 299 3.07 19.80 23.69
N VAL A 300 3.03 20.24 22.43
CA VAL A 300 2.11 21.27 21.97
C VAL A 300 0.72 20.64 21.83
N VAL A 301 -0.23 21.07 22.67
CA VAL A 301 -1.61 20.56 22.64
C VAL A 301 -2.57 21.66 22.21
N ILE A 302 -3.36 21.37 21.16
CA ILE A 302 -4.51 22.18 20.74
C ILE A 302 -5.78 21.47 21.20
N ALA A 303 -6.65 22.17 21.94
CA ALA A 303 -7.87 21.63 22.53
C ALA A 303 -9.01 22.64 22.45
#